data_AF-A0A238Y314-F1
#
_entry.id   AF-A0A238Y314-F1
#
_cell.length_a   1.000
_cell.length_b   1.000
_cell.length_c   1.000
_cell.angle_alpha   90.00
_cell.angle_beta   90.00
_cell.angle_gamma   90.00
#
_symmetry.space_group_name_H-M   'P 1'
#
loop_
_entity.id
_entity.type
_entity.pdbx_description
1 polymer ?
#
loop_
_entity_poly.entity_id
_entity_poly.type
_entity_poly.pdbx_seq_one_letter_code
_entity_poly.pdbx_strand_id
1 'polypeptide(L)'
;MSIETTDLQTRLESIKEEHRRRYLSEELNKLAATMEETILQRVLAKAFFEEDVEVDHEVKAEVQEVLELLDHERYDAVEDQLEEVRRDVTNAETTVQNRIQELRLNHNSTVTAMRRLNERVERVNPTRLEMLEGLLDDWRWKEHVYTDDDADLETLKENARSFGEDMHTAFNELKDELFGAYPDEIRTLIYRMIEDERLSYADLTPDQRRLLADSDIGEYIELTLS
;
A
#
# COMPACT_ATOMS: atom_id res chain seq x y z
N MET A 1 56.95 -30.83 1.93
CA MET A 1 56.36 -29.70 2.70
C MET A 1 55.67 -28.64 1.84
N SER A 2 55.92 -28.52 0.53
CA SER A 2 55.21 -27.54 -0.33
C SER A 2 53.93 -28.08 -1.00
N ILE A 3 53.75 -29.39 -1.07
CA ILE A 3 52.58 -30.02 -1.73
C ILE A 3 51.35 -29.99 -0.80
N GLU A 4 51.54 -30.25 0.49
CA GLU A 4 50.48 -30.19 1.51
C GLU A 4 49.96 -28.75 1.75
N THR A 5 50.81 -27.73 1.60
CA THR A 5 50.39 -26.33 1.74
C THR A 5 49.61 -25.83 0.53
N THR A 6 49.91 -26.31 -0.68
CA THR A 6 49.16 -25.98 -1.91
C THR A 6 47.77 -26.62 -1.88
N ASP A 7 47.65 -27.85 -1.37
CA ASP A 7 46.38 -28.55 -1.16
C ASP A 7 45.50 -27.84 -0.11
N LEU A 8 46.11 -27.39 0.99
CA LEU A 8 45.40 -26.66 2.04
C LEU A 8 44.96 -25.25 1.59
N GLN A 9 45.77 -24.54 0.80
CA GLN A 9 45.43 -23.24 0.24
C GLN A 9 44.28 -23.35 -0.77
N THR A 10 44.36 -24.30 -1.70
CA THR A 10 43.29 -24.55 -2.69
C THR A 10 41.98 -24.94 -2.01
N ARG A 11 42.06 -25.75 -0.95
CA ARG A 11 40.88 -26.15 -0.16
C ARG A 11 40.29 -25.00 0.66
N LEU A 12 41.14 -24.13 1.22
CA LEU A 12 40.69 -22.92 1.91
C LEU A 12 40.04 -21.91 0.95
N GLU A 13 40.60 -21.73 -0.25
CA GLU A 13 40.01 -20.89 -1.29
C GLU A 13 38.65 -21.42 -1.75
N SER A 14 38.54 -22.73 -1.98
CA SER A 14 37.26 -23.36 -2.34
C SER A 14 36.19 -23.22 -1.25
N ILE A 15 36.55 -23.43 0.03
CA ILE A 15 35.63 -23.22 1.16
C ILE A 15 35.21 -21.75 1.25
N LYS A 16 36.16 -20.82 1.11
CA LYS A 16 35.88 -19.38 1.14
C LYS A 16 34.92 -18.97 0.01
N GLU A 17 35.13 -19.51 -1.18
CA GLU A 17 34.28 -19.22 -2.34
C GLU A 17 32.88 -19.82 -2.19
N GLU A 18 32.75 -21.02 -1.64
CA GLU A 18 31.45 -21.63 -1.31
C GLU A 18 30.68 -20.78 -0.28
N HIS A 19 31.35 -20.33 0.78
CA HIS A 19 30.74 -19.45 1.78
C HIS A 19 30.32 -18.11 1.19
N ARG A 20 31.12 -17.53 0.29
CA ARG A 20 30.83 -16.26 -0.39
C ARG A 20 29.60 -16.38 -1.30
N ARG A 21 29.50 -17.47 -2.08
CA ARG A 21 28.32 -17.74 -2.92
C ARG A 21 27.06 -17.94 -2.09
N ARG A 22 27.16 -18.62 -0.94
CA ARG A 22 26.04 -18.79 -0.01
C ARG A 22 25.57 -17.44 0.53
N TYR A 23 26.50 -16.61 1.01
CA TYR A 23 26.19 -15.26 1.50
C TYR A 23 25.50 -14.42 0.43
N LEU A 24 26.05 -14.40 -0.79
CA LEU A 24 25.47 -13.66 -1.91
C LEU A 24 24.04 -14.14 -2.22
N SER A 25 23.82 -15.46 -2.24
CA SER A 25 22.48 -16.02 -2.46
C SER A 25 21.49 -15.63 -1.35
N GLU A 26 21.91 -15.63 -0.09
CA GLU A 26 21.06 -15.23 1.03
C GLU A 26 20.65 -13.75 0.91
N GLU A 27 21.58 -12.87 0.56
CA GLU A 27 21.31 -11.45 0.40
C GLU A 27 20.44 -11.14 -0.82
N LEU A 28 20.69 -11.80 -1.95
CA LEU A 28 19.84 -11.67 -3.15
C LEU A 28 18.41 -12.16 -2.87
N ASN A 29 18.24 -13.23 -2.09
CA ASN A 29 16.91 -13.70 -1.69
C ASN A 29 16.17 -12.68 -0.82
N LYS A 30 16.87 -12.02 0.12
CA LYS A 30 16.27 -10.93 0.92
C LYS A 30 15.88 -9.75 0.04
N LEU A 31 16.76 -9.36 -0.88
CA LEU A 31 16.49 -8.27 -1.82
C LEU A 31 15.28 -8.58 -2.68
N ALA A 32 15.20 -9.80 -3.22
CA ALA A 32 14.06 -10.27 -4.00
C ALA A 32 12.76 -10.24 -3.19
N ALA A 33 12.79 -10.69 -1.93
CA ALA A 33 11.63 -10.62 -1.04
C ALA A 33 11.16 -9.17 -0.80
N THR A 34 12.09 -8.23 -0.53
CA THR A 34 11.76 -6.81 -0.40
C THR A 34 11.13 -6.24 -1.67
N MET A 35 11.69 -6.56 -2.84
CA MET A 35 11.16 -6.11 -4.12
C MET A 35 9.78 -6.69 -4.41
N GLU A 36 9.59 -7.99 -4.16
CA GLU A 36 8.30 -8.66 -4.29
C GLU A 36 7.25 -7.96 -3.43
N GLU A 37 7.51 -7.79 -2.13
CA GLU A 37 6.58 -7.13 -1.22
C GLU A 37 6.26 -5.70 -1.68
N THR A 38 7.27 -4.96 -2.14
CA THR A 38 7.10 -3.61 -2.68
C THR A 38 6.20 -3.62 -3.92
N ILE A 39 6.38 -4.57 -4.84
CA ILE A 39 5.55 -4.72 -6.04
C ILE A 39 4.10 -5.04 -5.65
N LEU A 40 3.90 -6.00 -4.75
CA LEU A 40 2.56 -6.42 -4.32
C LEU A 40 1.81 -5.28 -3.63
N GLN A 41 2.48 -4.53 -2.75
CA GLN A 41 1.91 -3.35 -2.12
C GLN A 41 1.50 -2.28 -3.14
N ARG A 42 2.29 -2.05 -4.19
CA ARG A 42 1.92 -1.12 -5.27
C ARG A 42 0.70 -1.58 -6.06
N VAL A 43 0.63 -2.88 -6.38
CA VAL A 43 -0.54 -3.45 -7.06
C VAL A 43 -1.80 -3.29 -6.21
N LEU A 44 -1.69 -3.58 -4.92
CA LEU A 44 -2.78 -3.42 -3.97
C LEU A 44 -3.18 -1.94 -3.84
N ALA A 45 -2.22 -1.03 -3.71
CA ALA A 45 -2.49 0.40 -3.63
C ALA A 45 -3.21 0.93 -4.87
N LYS A 46 -2.81 0.47 -6.05
CA LYS A 46 -3.47 0.79 -7.31
C LYS A 46 -4.90 0.25 -7.38
N ALA A 47 -5.12 -0.98 -6.91
CA ALA A 47 -6.44 -1.60 -6.92
C ALA A 47 -7.40 -0.98 -5.89
N PHE A 48 -6.91 -0.70 -4.67
CA PHE A 48 -7.74 -0.21 -3.58
C PHE A 48 -7.93 1.31 -3.61
N PHE A 49 -6.83 2.06 -3.71
CA PHE A 49 -6.83 3.52 -3.63
C PHE A 49 -6.88 4.21 -4.99
N GLU A 50 -6.90 3.44 -6.09
CA GLU A 50 -6.80 3.95 -7.47
C GLU A 50 -5.53 4.78 -7.73
N GLU A 51 -4.47 4.55 -6.95
CA GLU A 51 -3.23 5.32 -7.04
C GLU A 51 -2.03 4.47 -7.52
N ASP A 52 -1.38 4.94 -8.58
CA ASP A 52 -0.14 4.33 -9.08
C ASP A 52 1.06 4.91 -8.33
N VAL A 53 1.51 4.21 -7.29
CA VAL A 53 2.72 4.57 -6.57
C VAL A 53 3.92 4.20 -7.43
N GLU A 54 4.70 5.18 -7.87
CA GLU A 54 5.85 4.94 -8.75
C GLU A 54 7.10 4.51 -7.97
N VAL A 55 7.95 3.75 -8.66
CA VAL A 55 9.32 3.41 -8.21
C VAL A 55 10.27 4.02 -9.23
N ASP A 56 11.34 4.63 -8.72
CA ASP A 56 12.38 5.28 -9.51
C ASP A 56 12.87 4.35 -10.63
N HIS A 57 13.04 4.93 -11.82
CA HIS A 57 13.58 4.24 -12.98
C HIS A 57 15.04 3.85 -12.78
N GLU A 58 15.80 4.60 -11.99
CA GLU A 58 17.20 4.30 -11.66
C GLU A 58 17.32 2.99 -10.89
N VAL A 59 16.51 2.82 -9.84
CA VAL A 59 16.46 1.58 -9.04
C VAL A 59 16.12 0.35 -9.90
N LYS A 60 15.20 0.50 -10.87
CA LYS A 60 14.86 -0.58 -11.81
C LYS A 60 16.03 -0.95 -12.72
N ALA A 61 16.80 0.05 -13.16
CA ALA A 61 17.96 -0.17 -14.02
C ALA A 61 19.09 -0.87 -13.26
N GLU A 62 19.35 -0.48 -12.02
CA GLU A 62 20.37 -1.09 -11.15
C GLU A 62 20.07 -2.57 -10.86
N VAL A 63 18.80 -2.89 -10.53
CA VAL A 63 18.36 -4.27 -10.37
C VAL A 63 18.57 -5.07 -11.65
N GLN A 64 18.22 -4.49 -12.81
CA GLN A 64 18.39 -5.15 -14.11
C GLN A 64 19.87 -5.41 -14.41
N GLU A 65 20.77 -4.49 -14.08
CA GLU A 65 22.21 -4.68 -14.22
C GLU A 65 22.71 -5.84 -13.35
N VAL A 66 22.26 -5.92 -12.09
CA VAL A 66 22.60 -7.05 -11.20
C VAL A 66 22.11 -8.39 -11.76
N LEU A 67 20.91 -8.44 -12.33
CA LEU A 67 20.39 -9.65 -12.99
C LEU A 67 21.25 -10.04 -14.20
N GLU A 68 21.67 -9.08 -15.03
CA GLU A 68 22.56 -9.34 -16.15
C GLU A 68 23.93 -9.86 -15.69
N LEU A 69 24.48 -9.33 -14.59
CA LEU A 69 25.73 -9.81 -14.01
C LEU A 69 25.60 -11.25 -13.49
N LEU A 70 24.46 -11.61 -12.89
CA LEU A 70 24.16 -12.97 -12.45
C LEU A 70 24.06 -13.94 -13.64
N ASP A 71 23.41 -13.54 -14.73
CA ASP A 71 23.28 -14.35 -15.95
C ASP A 71 24.64 -14.65 -16.60
N HIS A 72 25.62 -13.76 -16.42
CA HIS A 72 26.99 -13.94 -16.91
C HIS A 72 27.94 -14.55 -15.87
N GLU A 73 27.41 -15.10 -14.77
CA GLU A 73 28.16 -15.72 -13.67
C GLU A 73 29.22 -14.80 -13.04
N ARG A 74 29.03 -13.46 -13.10
CA ARG A 74 29.98 -12.45 -12.62
C ARG A 74 29.78 -12.12 -11.14
N TYR A 75 29.88 -13.13 -10.28
CA TYR A 75 29.58 -13.01 -8.85
C TYR A 75 30.41 -11.96 -8.11
N ASP A 76 31.66 -11.72 -8.53
CA ASP A 76 32.49 -10.65 -7.96
C ASP A 76 31.87 -9.26 -8.18
N ALA A 77 31.40 -9.00 -9.40
CA ALA A 77 30.79 -7.72 -9.75
C ALA A 77 29.41 -7.55 -9.09
N VAL A 78 28.67 -8.65 -8.92
CA VAL A 78 27.40 -8.63 -8.17
C VAL A 78 27.67 -8.25 -6.71
N GLU A 79 28.68 -8.83 -6.07
CA GLU A 79 29.00 -8.50 -4.68
C GLU A 79 29.43 -7.03 -4.52
N ASP A 80 30.18 -6.48 -5.48
CA ASP A 80 30.59 -5.07 -5.47
C ASP A 80 29.40 -4.10 -5.56
N GLN A 81 28.32 -4.47 -6.27
CA GLN A 81 27.13 -3.64 -6.47
C GLN A 81 26.00 -3.92 -5.48
N LEU A 82 25.98 -5.09 -4.84
CA LEU A 82 24.85 -5.56 -4.03
C LEU A 82 24.46 -4.60 -2.90
N GLU A 83 25.45 -4.00 -2.23
CA GLU A 83 25.25 -3.07 -1.13
C GLU A 83 24.50 -1.80 -1.57
N GLU A 84 24.84 -1.29 -2.75
CA GLU A 84 24.23 -0.12 -3.36
C GLU A 84 22.79 -0.43 -3.79
N VAL A 85 22.59 -1.49 -4.59
CA VAL A 85 21.24 -1.89 -5.03
C VAL A 85 20.34 -2.20 -3.85
N ARG A 86 20.86 -2.82 -2.78
CA ARG A 86 20.09 -3.07 -1.57
C ARG A 86 19.63 -1.78 -0.90
N ARG A 87 20.52 -0.81 -0.74
CA ARG A 87 20.18 0.50 -0.19
C ARG A 87 19.08 1.16 -1.02
N ASP A 88 19.18 1.11 -2.34
CA ASP A 88 18.28 1.82 -3.23
C ASP A 88 16.90 1.14 -3.35
N VAL A 89 16.86 -0.19 -3.33
CA VAL A 89 15.62 -0.95 -3.15
C VAL A 89 14.96 -0.67 -1.79
N THR A 90 15.71 -0.62 -0.68
CA THR A 90 15.15 -0.28 0.64
C THR A 90 14.62 1.16 0.69
N ASN A 91 15.28 2.11 0.02
CA ASN A 91 14.79 3.48 -0.11
C ASN A 91 13.49 3.53 -0.92
N ALA A 92 13.41 2.76 -2.00
CA ALA A 92 12.19 2.63 -2.80
C ALA A 92 11.05 2.01 -1.98
N GLU A 93 11.31 0.91 -1.25
CA GLU A 93 10.36 0.29 -0.33
C GLU A 93 9.81 1.32 0.66
N THR A 94 10.70 2.06 1.33
CA THR A 94 10.32 3.09 2.32
C THR A 94 9.44 4.16 1.70
N THR A 95 9.77 4.61 0.48
CA THR A 95 8.98 5.61 -0.26
C THR A 95 7.58 5.09 -0.56
N VAL A 96 7.48 3.85 -1.06
CA VAL A 96 6.19 3.20 -1.33
C VAL A 96 5.38 3.05 -0.05
N GLN A 97 5.98 2.56 1.04
CA GLN A 97 5.31 2.36 2.32
C GLN A 97 4.77 3.67 2.90
N ASN A 98 5.57 4.74 2.87
CA ASN A 98 5.14 6.07 3.32
C ASN A 98 3.93 6.55 2.52
N ARG A 99 3.95 6.39 1.19
CA ARG A 99 2.83 6.81 0.34
C ARG A 99 1.56 6.02 0.64
N ILE A 100 1.68 4.71 0.82
CA ILE A 100 0.56 3.84 1.19
C ILE A 100 0.03 4.20 2.58
N GLN A 101 0.90 4.54 3.52
CA GLN A 101 0.48 4.99 4.85
C GLN A 101 -0.35 6.29 4.77
N GLU A 102 0.06 7.26 3.98
CA GLU A 102 -0.74 8.49 3.75
C GLU A 102 -2.12 8.16 3.18
N LEU A 103 -2.19 7.29 2.17
CA LEU A 103 -3.46 6.87 1.55
C LEU A 103 -4.38 6.18 2.56
N ARG A 104 -3.81 5.30 3.39
CA ARG A 104 -4.51 4.60 4.47
C ARG A 104 -5.05 5.57 5.51
N LEU A 105 -4.26 6.55 5.94
CA LEU A 105 -4.70 7.54 6.92
C LEU A 105 -5.87 8.38 6.39
N ASN A 106 -5.81 8.78 5.12
CA ASN A 106 -6.90 9.52 4.47
C ASN A 106 -8.19 8.68 4.38
N HIS A 107 -8.09 7.41 3.95
CA HIS A 107 -9.23 6.51 3.89
C HIS A 107 -9.77 6.17 5.29
N ASN A 108 -8.90 5.95 6.27
CA ASN A 108 -9.29 5.68 7.64
C ASN A 108 -10.07 6.86 8.23
N SER A 109 -9.57 8.09 8.04
CA SER A 109 -10.28 9.31 8.42
C SER A 109 -11.69 9.37 7.82
N THR A 110 -11.80 9.05 6.52
CA THR A 110 -13.08 8.99 5.81
C THR A 110 -14.02 7.93 6.41
N VAL A 111 -13.54 6.71 6.65
CA VAL A 111 -14.35 5.62 7.23
C VAL A 111 -14.77 5.94 8.66
N THR A 112 -13.89 6.51 9.49
CA THR A 112 -14.24 6.96 10.85
C THR A 112 -15.33 8.02 10.80
N ALA A 113 -15.26 8.97 9.87
CA ALA A 113 -16.28 9.99 9.70
C ALA A 113 -17.60 9.41 9.14
N MET A 114 -17.54 8.43 8.24
CA MET A 114 -18.71 7.65 7.81
C MET A 114 -19.36 6.91 8.99
N ARG A 115 -18.57 6.33 9.90
CA ARG A 115 -19.09 5.69 11.12
C ARG A 115 -19.82 6.68 12.02
N ARG A 116 -19.21 7.84 12.30
CA ARG A 116 -19.83 8.91 13.10
C ARG A 116 -21.14 9.42 12.48
N LEU A 117 -21.19 9.54 11.15
CA LEU A 117 -22.42 9.89 10.47
C LEU A 117 -23.45 8.77 10.61
N ASN A 118 -23.05 7.52 10.39
CA ASN A 118 -23.93 6.37 10.44
C ASN A 118 -24.50 6.09 11.84
N GLU A 119 -23.80 6.47 12.92
CA GLU A 119 -24.35 6.48 14.29
C GLU A 119 -25.61 7.35 14.44
N ARG A 120 -25.83 8.30 13.51
CA ARG A 120 -26.97 9.23 13.53
C ARG A 120 -28.07 8.85 12.54
N VAL A 121 -27.67 8.41 11.35
CA VAL A 121 -28.62 8.13 10.25
C VAL A 121 -28.97 6.65 10.10
N GLU A 122 -28.20 5.75 10.74
CA GLU A 122 -28.42 4.29 10.79
C GLU A 122 -28.72 3.63 9.43
N ARG A 123 -28.05 4.08 8.37
CA ARG A 123 -28.33 3.61 6.99
C ARG A 123 -27.56 2.37 6.59
N VAL A 124 -26.36 2.25 7.12
CA VAL A 124 -25.40 1.19 6.78
C VAL A 124 -25.18 0.32 8.01
N ASN A 125 -24.84 -0.95 7.80
CA ASN A 125 -24.46 -1.84 8.91
C ASN A 125 -23.15 -1.35 9.58
N PRO A 126 -23.16 -0.98 10.88
CA PRO A 126 -21.97 -0.50 11.59
C PRO A 126 -20.80 -1.49 11.57
N THR A 127 -21.09 -2.80 11.60
CA THR A 127 -20.05 -3.84 11.55
C THR A 127 -19.26 -3.80 10.24
N ARG A 128 -19.87 -3.43 9.11
CA ARG A 128 -19.14 -3.30 7.83
C ARG A 128 -18.15 -2.13 7.88
N LEU A 129 -18.53 -1.02 8.51
CA LEU A 129 -17.65 0.15 8.70
C LEU A 129 -16.51 -0.17 9.68
N GLU A 130 -16.78 -0.87 10.77
CA GLU A 130 -15.76 -1.30 11.74
C GLU A 130 -14.74 -2.26 11.12
N MET A 131 -15.19 -3.21 10.28
CA MET A 131 -14.29 -4.11 9.56
C MET A 131 -13.35 -3.33 8.64
N LEU A 132 -13.88 -2.36 7.89
CA LEU A 132 -13.08 -1.55 6.97
C LEU A 132 -12.11 -0.61 7.71
N GLU A 133 -12.57 0.00 8.81
CA GLU A 133 -11.70 0.80 9.69
C GLU A 133 -10.57 -0.07 10.27
N GLY A 134 -10.90 -1.28 10.74
CA GLY A 134 -9.93 -2.23 11.28
C GLY A 134 -8.89 -2.69 10.26
N LEU A 135 -9.29 -2.94 9.00
CA LEU A 135 -8.37 -3.28 7.92
C LEU A 135 -7.45 -2.11 7.55
N LEU A 136 -7.98 -0.88 7.57
CA LEU A 136 -7.20 0.33 7.29
C LEU A 136 -6.22 0.65 8.42
N ASP A 137 -6.56 0.35 9.67
CA ASP A 137 -5.71 0.55 10.86
C ASP A 137 -4.64 -0.56 10.98
N ASP A 138 -5.05 -1.81 10.86
CA ASP A 138 -4.20 -3.00 10.95
C ASP A 138 -4.03 -3.66 9.56
N TRP A 139 -3.02 -3.19 8.83
CA TRP A 139 -2.78 -3.51 7.42
C TRP A 139 -2.23 -4.92 7.18
N ARG A 140 -3.07 -5.92 7.42
CA ARG A 140 -2.73 -7.35 7.33
C ARG A 140 -2.96 -7.94 5.94
N TRP A 141 -2.59 -7.21 4.90
CA TRP A 141 -2.80 -7.64 3.50
C TRP A 141 -2.09 -8.97 3.16
N LYS A 142 -0.96 -9.28 3.83
CA LYS A 142 -0.17 -10.48 3.55
C LYS A 142 -0.99 -11.77 3.71
N GLU A 143 -1.88 -11.83 4.69
CA GLU A 143 -2.75 -13.00 4.95
C GLU A 143 -3.73 -13.29 3.80
N HIS A 144 -4.03 -12.27 2.99
CA HIS A 144 -4.93 -12.36 1.84
C HIS A 144 -4.20 -12.58 0.52
N VAL A 145 -2.90 -12.24 0.46
CA VAL A 145 -2.09 -12.35 -0.76
C VAL A 145 -1.28 -13.64 -0.79
N TYR A 146 -0.66 -14.00 0.33
CA TYR A 146 0.12 -15.24 0.50
C TYR A 146 -0.78 -16.39 0.95
N THR A 147 -1.75 -16.77 0.13
CA THR A 147 -2.68 -17.88 0.41
C THR A 147 -2.04 -19.25 0.20
N ASP A 148 -1.09 -19.32 -0.73
CA ASP A 148 -0.39 -20.54 -1.13
C ASP A 148 1.12 -20.33 -1.01
N ASP A 149 1.79 -21.18 -0.22
CA ASP A 149 3.21 -21.04 0.12
C ASP A 149 4.17 -21.12 -1.09
N ASP A 150 3.71 -21.70 -2.20
CA ASP A 150 4.49 -21.91 -3.43
C ASP A 150 3.98 -21.08 -4.63
N ALA A 151 3.15 -20.05 -4.39
CA ALA A 151 2.64 -19.19 -5.46
C ALA A 151 3.75 -18.40 -6.16
N ASP A 152 3.65 -18.24 -7.47
CA ASP A 152 4.52 -17.35 -8.22
C ASP A 152 4.11 -15.87 -8.09
N LEU A 153 5.02 -14.97 -8.44
CA LEU A 153 4.80 -13.53 -8.32
C LEU A 153 3.55 -13.04 -9.08
N GLU A 154 3.23 -13.64 -10.24
CA GLU A 154 2.06 -13.23 -11.01
C GLU A 154 0.75 -13.63 -10.32
N THR A 155 0.72 -14.82 -9.70
CA THR A 155 -0.39 -15.26 -8.86
C THR A 155 -0.55 -14.35 -7.64
N LEU A 156 0.56 -14.01 -6.96
CA LEU A 156 0.52 -13.09 -5.82
C LEU A 156 0.01 -11.69 -6.23
N LYS A 157 0.41 -11.18 -7.41
CA LYS A 157 -0.11 -9.91 -7.94
C LYS A 157 -1.61 -9.96 -8.22
N GLU A 158 -2.12 -11.08 -8.73
CA GLU A 158 -3.55 -11.26 -8.96
C GLU A 158 -4.31 -11.30 -7.64
N ASN A 159 -3.81 -12.01 -6.63
CA ASN A 159 -4.39 -12.02 -5.29
C ASN A 159 -4.42 -10.61 -4.68
N ALA A 160 -3.31 -9.87 -4.78
CA ALA A 160 -3.20 -8.49 -4.29
C ALA A 160 -4.18 -7.55 -5.00
N ARG A 161 -4.35 -7.72 -6.31
CA ARG A 161 -5.32 -6.96 -7.12
C ARG A 161 -6.76 -7.27 -6.71
N SER A 162 -7.13 -8.55 -6.69
CA SER A 162 -8.48 -8.99 -6.31
C SER A 162 -8.85 -8.49 -4.91
N PHE A 163 -7.94 -8.64 -3.94
CA PHE A 163 -8.16 -8.14 -2.59
C PHE A 163 -8.34 -6.62 -2.55
N GLY A 164 -7.51 -5.87 -3.27
CA GLY A 164 -7.65 -4.42 -3.37
C GLY A 164 -8.96 -3.98 -4.03
N GLU A 165 -9.40 -4.66 -5.09
CA GLU A 165 -10.68 -4.41 -5.78
C GLU A 165 -11.89 -4.72 -4.90
N ASP A 166 -11.83 -5.80 -4.11
CA ASP A 166 -12.87 -6.15 -3.13
C ASP A 166 -12.99 -5.06 -2.06
N MET A 167 -11.86 -4.58 -1.53
CA MET A 167 -11.83 -3.48 -0.57
C MET A 167 -12.37 -2.18 -1.17
N HIS A 168 -11.98 -1.87 -2.41
CA HIS A 168 -12.44 -0.68 -3.13
C HIS A 168 -13.96 -0.71 -3.33
N THR A 169 -14.47 -1.85 -3.79
CA THR A 169 -15.90 -2.08 -3.99
C THR A 169 -16.65 -1.93 -2.67
N ALA A 170 -16.19 -2.58 -1.60
CA ALA A 170 -16.81 -2.47 -0.29
C ALA A 170 -16.81 -1.02 0.23
N PHE A 171 -15.71 -0.28 0.08
CA PHE A 171 -15.63 1.12 0.47
C PHE A 171 -16.65 1.98 -0.30
N ASN A 172 -16.69 1.85 -1.63
CA ASN A 172 -17.62 2.64 -2.45
C ASN A 172 -19.08 2.26 -2.24
N GLU A 173 -19.40 0.99 -2.03
CA GLU A 173 -20.77 0.58 -1.68
C GLU A 173 -21.22 1.23 -0.38
N LEU A 174 -20.39 1.21 0.67
CA LEU A 174 -20.73 1.83 1.96
C LEU A 174 -20.87 3.35 1.81
N LYS A 175 -20.02 3.95 0.97
CA LYS A 175 -20.09 5.38 0.63
C LYS A 175 -21.43 5.67 -0.06
N ASP A 176 -21.75 4.95 -1.12
CA ASP A 176 -22.96 5.18 -1.90
C ASP A 176 -24.24 4.88 -1.11
N GLU A 177 -24.25 3.85 -0.26
CA GLU A 177 -25.38 3.53 0.63
C GLU A 177 -25.61 4.65 1.66
N LEU A 178 -24.54 5.20 2.22
CA LEU A 178 -24.62 6.26 3.23
C LEU A 178 -25.02 7.61 2.60
N PHE A 179 -24.46 7.95 1.44
CA PHE A 179 -24.58 9.28 0.83
C PHE A 179 -25.55 9.38 -0.35
N GLY A 180 -25.87 8.26 -1.00
CA GLY A 180 -26.74 8.22 -2.19
C GLY A 180 -28.17 8.66 -1.89
N ALA A 181 -28.59 8.61 -0.63
CA ALA A 181 -29.88 9.15 -0.20
C ALA A 181 -29.97 10.69 -0.27
N TYR A 182 -28.83 11.39 -0.33
CA TYR A 182 -28.82 12.85 -0.42
C TYR A 182 -28.83 13.33 -1.88
N PRO A 183 -29.52 14.44 -2.18
CA PRO A 183 -29.42 15.12 -3.47
C PRO A 183 -27.98 15.53 -3.80
N ASP A 184 -27.64 15.54 -5.09
CA ASP A 184 -26.29 15.85 -5.57
C ASP A 184 -25.80 17.23 -5.08
N GLU A 185 -26.73 18.19 -4.91
CA GLU A 185 -26.46 19.57 -4.47
C GLU A 185 -25.86 19.65 -3.07
N ILE A 186 -26.18 18.70 -2.19
CA ILE A 186 -25.66 18.64 -0.82
C ILE A 186 -24.72 17.46 -0.59
N ARG A 187 -24.72 16.44 -1.45
CA ARG A 187 -23.86 15.26 -1.31
C ARG A 187 -22.38 15.64 -1.24
N THR A 188 -21.92 16.52 -2.11
CA THR A 188 -20.54 17.03 -2.09
C THR A 188 -20.21 17.83 -0.83
N LEU A 189 -21.18 18.55 -0.26
CA LEU A 189 -20.96 19.27 0.99
C LEU A 189 -20.76 18.31 2.16
N ILE A 190 -21.52 17.22 2.17
CA ILE A 190 -21.43 16.17 3.19
C ILE A 190 -20.10 15.42 3.08
N TYR A 191 -19.61 15.16 1.87
CA TYR A 191 -18.26 14.61 1.68
C TYR A 191 -17.19 15.52 2.30
N ARG A 192 -17.23 16.82 2.00
CA ARG A 192 -16.28 17.78 2.57
C ARG A 192 -16.32 17.84 4.09
N MET A 193 -17.50 17.78 4.69
CA MET A 193 -17.65 17.73 6.16
C MET A 193 -17.01 16.50 6.79
N ILE A 194 -17.01 15.38 6.08
CA ILE A 194 -16.45 14.10 6.53
C ILE A 194 -14.94 14.07 6.38
N GLU A 195 -14.41 14.81 5.40
CA GLU A 195 -13.00 15.14 5.26
C GLU A 195 -12.53 16.25 6.25
N ASP A 196 -13.31 16.51 7.30
CA ASP A 196 -13.07 17.50 8.38
C ASP A 196 -12.99 18.96 7.89
N GLU A 197 -13.54 19.26 6.71
CA GLU A 197 -13.67 20.64 6.24
C GLU A 197 -14.88 21.32 6.90
N ARG A 198 -14.60 22.45 7.56
CA ARG A 198 -15.66 23.31 8.11
C ARG A 198 -16.40 24.03 6.99
N LEU A 199 -17.71 23.83 6.91
CA LEU A 199 -18.57 24.61 6.02
C LEU A 199 -18.82 26.00 6.62
N SER A 200 -18.57 27.05 5.83
CA SER A 200 -19.10 28.38 6.14
C SER A 200 -20.52 28.50 5.59
N TYR A 201 -21.41 29.06 6.40
CA TYR A 201 -22.76 29.44 6.00
C TYR A 201 -22.74 30.36 4.78
N ALA A 202 -21.75 31.25 4.69
CA ALA A 202 -21.60 32.22 3.59
C ALA A 202 -21.35 31.55 2.24
N ASP A 203 -20.67 30.40 2.23
CA ASP A 203 -20.30 29.66 1.02
C ASP A 203 -21.45 28.79 0.47
N LEU A 204 -22.53 28.62 1.23
CA LEU A 204 -23.68 27.81 0.85
C LEU A 204 -24.74 28.63 0.12
N THR A 205 -25.27 28.08 -0.98
CA THR A 205 -26.42 28.68 -1.65
C THR A 205 -27.69 28.58 -0.78
N PRO A 206 -28.70 29.44 -1.01
CA PRO A 206 -29.98 29.35 -0.28
C PRO A 206 -30.63 27.96 -0.37
N ASP A 207 -30.55 27.33 -1.55
CA ASP A 207 -31.10 26.00 -1.78
C ASP A 207 -30.32 24.92 -1.03
N GLN A 208 -28.98 24.98 -1.01
CA GLN A 208 -28.15 24.06 -0.23
C GLN A 208 -28.42 24.19 1.28
N ARG A 209 -28.56 25.42 1.79
CA ARG A 209 -28.89 25.64 3.21
C ARG A 209 -30.23 25.02 3.57
N ARG A 210 -31.23 25.18 2.69
CA ARG A 210 -32.55 24.57 2.90
C ARG A 210 -32.47 23.05 2.84
N LEU A 211 -31.82 22.49 1.84
CA LEU A 211 -31.66 21.04 1.68
C LEU A 211 -30.92 20.41 2.85
N LEU A 212 -29.88 21.05 3.37
CA LEU A 212 -29.19 20.60 4.58
C LEU A 212 -30.10 20.68 5.81
N ALA A 213 -30.81 21.79 6.01
CA ALA A 213 -31.74 21.94 7.13
C ALA A 213 -32.91 20.94 7.08
N ASP A 214 -33.40 20.62 5.88
CA ASP A 214 -34.49 19.66 5.65
C ASP A 214 -33.99 18.19 5.69
N SER A 215 -32.67 17.96 5.75
CA SER A 215 -32.08 16.62 5.80
C SER A 215 -31.96 16.10 7.24
N ASP A 216 -31.88 14.78 7.40
CA ASP A 216 -31.71 14.10 8.69
C ASP A 216 -30.35 14.37 9.37
N ILE A 217 -29.41 14.98 8.65
CA ILE A 217 -28.15 15.47 9.22
C ILE A 217 -28.22 16.94 9.63
N GLY A 218 -29.25 17.67 9.22
CA GLY A 218 -29.37 19.13 9.41
C GLY A 218 -29.22 19.56 10.87
N GLU A 219 -29.77 18.79 11.80
CA GLU A 219 -29.68 19.04 13.25
C GLU A 219 -28.27 18.84 13.83
N TYR A 220 -27.37 18.23 13.05
CA TYR A 220 -26.03 17.84 13.48
C TYR A 220 -24.89 18.53 12.71
N ILE A 221 -25.22 19.50 11.84
CA ILE A 221 -24.25 20.28 11.09
C ILE A 221 -23.94 21.57 11.86
N GLU A 222 -22.66 21.77 12.19
CA GLU A 222 -22.18 23.06 12.69
C GLU A 222 -21.72 23.94 11.52
N LEU A 223 -22.52 24.95 11.19
CA LEU A 223 -22.15 25.96 10.18
C LEU A 223 -21.46 27.15 10.85
N THR A 224 -20.29 27.52 10.35
CA THR A 224 -19.59 28.73 10.79
C THR A 224 -20.15 29.97 10.08
N LEU A 225 -20.22 31.10 10.77
CA LEU A 225 -20.76 32.37 10.23
C LEU A 225 -19.69 33.27 9.58
N SER A 226 -18.44 32.80 9.49
CA SER A 226 -17.28 33.57 9.02
C SER A 226 -17.32 33.88 7.52
#